data_AF-A0A967MRK1-F1
#
_entry.id   AF-A0A967MRK1-F1
#
_cell.length_a   1.000
_cell.length_b   1.000
_cell.length_c   1.000
_cell.angle_alpha   90.00
_cell.angle_beta   90.00
_cell.angle_gamma   90.00
#
_symmetry.space_group_name_H-M   'P 1'
#
loop_
_entity.id
_entity.type
_entity.pdbx_description
1 polymer ?
#
loop_
_entity_poly.entity_id
_entity_poly.type
_entity_poly.pdbx_seq_one_letter_code
_entity_poly.pdbx_strand_id
1 'polypeptide(L)'
;RRARKAGVRLVMATGDQAPTAEAIAASVALADTPRVIEGKVISAVPEGGDASDEQAVIDADVIARATPEQKLRLLRMHQRRGAVVAML
;
A
#
# COMPACT_ATOMS: atom_id res chain seq x y z
N ARG A 1 5.21 -0.69 15.59
CA ARG A 1 4.72 -1.81 16.43
C ARG A 1 3.45 -1.51 17.25
N ARG A 2 3.33 -0.37 17.96
CA ARG A 2 2.10 -0.03 18.74
C ARG A 2 0.83 0.03 17.89
N ALA A 3 0.88 0.72 16.74
CA ALA A 3 -0.24 0.80 15.79
C ALA A 3 -0.73 -0.59 15.35
N ARG A 4 0.18 -1.47 14.92
CA ARG A 4 -0.13 -2.86 14.55
C ARG A 4 -0.76 -3.66 15.69
N LYS A 5 -0.25 -3.51 16.92
CA LYS A 5 -0.85 -4.14 18.11
C LYS A 5 -2.26 -3.61 18.43
N ALA A 6 -2.58 -2.39 18.00
CA ALA A 6 -3.89 -1.78 18.14
C ALA A 6 -4.84 -2.12 16.96
N GLY A 7 -4.46 -3.03 16.06
CA GLY A 7 -5.26 -3.40 14.89
C GLY A 7 -5.16 -2.44 13.71
N VAL A 8 -4.24 -1.47 13.73
CA VAL A 8 -4.03 -0.54 12.61
C VAL A 8 -3.07 -1.14 11.60
N ARG A 9 -3.53 -1.34 10.36
CA ARG A 9 -2.68 -1.71 9.22
C ARG A 9 -1.88 -0.49 8.77
N LEU A 10 -0.59 -0.66 8.57
CA LEU A 10 0.31 0.36 8.00
C LEU A 10 0.63 -0.05 6.56
N VAL A 11 0.51 0.91 5.64
CA VAL A 11 0.95 0.76 4.24
C VAL A 11 1.89 1.91 3.94
N MET A 12 3.09 1.60 3.45
CA MET A 12 4.07 2.59 3.01
C MET A 12 3.82 2.92 1.53
N ALA A 13 3.73 4.20 1.18
CA ALA A 13 3.68 4.64 -0.22
C ALA A 13 4.74 5.71 -0.48
N THR A 14 5.79 5.35 -1.23
CA THR A 14 6.97 6.20 -1.45
C THR A 14 7.27 6.39 -2.94
N GLY A 15 7.96 7.49 -3.27
CA GLY A 15 8.53 7.74 -4.60
C GLY A 15 9.83 6.96 -4.86
N ASP A 16 10.40 6.31 -3.86
CA ASP A 16 11.64 5.56 -3.97
C ASP A 16 11.52 4.33 -4.88
N GLN A 17 12.66 3.80 -5.30
CA GLN A 17 12.73 2.52 -6.01
C GLN A 17 12.40 1.35 -5.07
N ALA A 18 11.89 0.25 -5.63
CA ALA A 18 11.45 -0.91 -4.86
C ALA A 18 12.52 -1.48 -3.91
N PRO A 19 13.80 -1.65 -4.31
CA PRO A 19 14.82 -2.18 -3.39
C PRO A 19 15.07 -1.27 -2.18
N THR A 20 15.05 0.05 -2.38
CA THR A 20 15.19 1.03 -1.30
C THR A 20 13.99 0.98 -0.36
N ALA A 21 12.78 0.98 -0.92
CA ALA A 21 11.55 0.94 -0.15
C ALA A 21 11.44 -0.36 0.68
N GLU A 22 11.86 -1.50 0.10
CA GLU A 22 11.94 -2.78 0.78
C GLU A 22 12.93 -2.76 1.94
N ALA A 23 14.15 -2.26 1.71
CA ALA A 23 15.16 -2.14 2.74
C ALA A 23 14.69 -1.27 3.92
N ILE A 24 14.05 -0.14 3.63
CA ILE A 24 13.47 0.73 4.65
C ILE A 24 12.34 0.01 5.40
N ALA A 25 11.40 -0.62 4.69
CA ALA A 25 10.28 -1.35 5.29
C ALA A 25 10.76 -2.48 6.23
N ALA A 26 11.82 -3.20 5.85
CA ALA A 26 12.46 -4.20 6.70
C ALA A 26 13.11 -3.56 7.94
N SER A 27 13.87 -2.48 7.76
CA SER A 27 14.57 -1.78 8.86
C SER A 27 13.62 -1.27 9.96
N VAL A 28 12.42 -0.83 9.59
CA VAL A 28 11.41 -0.33 10.53
C VAL A 28 10.47 -1.43 11.03
N ALA A 29 10.70 -2.67 10.61
CA ALA A 29 9.87 -3.83 10.90
C ALA A 29 8.37 -3.56 10.60
N LEU A 30 8.10 -3.02 9.41
CA LEU A 30 6.77 -2.69 8.92
C LEU A 30 5.88 -3.95 8.94
N ALA A 31 6.40 -5.02 8.34
CA ALA A 31 5.87 -6.38 8.33
C ALA A 31 7.02 -7.38 8.49
N ASP A 32 6.72 -8.64 8.80
CA ASP A 32 7.75 -9.68 8.95
C ASP A 32 8.39 -10.04 7.60
N THR A 33 7.60 -9.99 6.53
CA THR A 33 8.07 -10.10 5.14
C THR A 33 7.25 -9.12 4.29
N PRO A 34 7.72 -7.87 4.13
CA PRO A 34 6.95 -6.83 3.46
C PRO A 34 6.64 -7.20 2.01
N ARG A 35 5.36 -7.19 1.63
CA ARG A 35 4.96 -7.32 0.23
C ARG A 35 5.12 -5.98 -0.48
N VAL A 36 6.08 -5.91 -1.39
CA VAL A 36 6.39 -4.70 -2.16
C VAL A 36 5.83 -4.81 -3.57
N ILE A 37 5.09 -3.78 -4.00
CA ILE A 37 4.67 -3.59 -5.39
C ILE A 37 5.04 -2.19 -5.87
N GLU A 38 5.03 -1.97 -7.18
CA GLU A 38 5.19 -0.64 -7.77
C GLU A 38 3.85 0.04 -8.00
N GLY A 39 3.83 1.37 -7.97
CA GLY A 39 2.63 2.18 -8.22
C GLY A 39 1.95 1.90 -9.56
N LYS A 40 2.68 1.43 -10.58
CA LYS A 40 2.09 1.01 -11.87
C LYS A 40 1.05 -0.12 -11.73
N VAL A 41 1.16 -0.95 -10.70
CA VAL A 41 0.19 -2.02 -10.40
C VAL A 41 -1.15 -1.40 -9.99
N ILE A 42 -1.15 -0.29 -9.25
CA ILE A 42 -2.37 0.46 -8.90
C ILE A 42 -3.04 0.98 -10.18
N SER A 43 -2.25 1.53 -11.11
CA SER A 43 -2.75 2.04 -12.38
C SER A 43 -3.36 0.94 -13.27
N ALA A 44 -2.83 -0.28 -13.20
CA ALA A 44 -3.27 -1.42 -14.01
C ALA A 44 -4.61 -2.03 -13.55
N VAL A 45 -5.03 -1.78 -12.30
CA VAL A 45 -6.36 -2.17 -11.85
C VAL A 45 -7.41 -1.42 -12.70
N PRO A 46 -8.50 -2.05 -13.16
CA PRO A 46 -9.59 -1.34 -13.82
C PRO A 46 -10.37 -0.45 -12.86
N GLU A 47 -10.92 0.68 -13.33
CA GLU A 47 -11.91 1.41 -12.56
C GLU A 47 -13.23 0.62 -12.53
N GLY A 48 -13.78 0.38 -11.34
CA GLY A 48 -14.96 -0.47 -11.18
C GLY A 48 -14.69 -1.97 -11.35
N GLY A 49 -13.40 -2.37 -11.39
CA GLY A 49 -13.00 -3.78 -11.30
C GLY A 49 -13.49 -4.45 -10.02
N ASP A 50 -13.49 -5.78 -10.00
CA ASP A 50 -14.01 -6.52 -8.86
C ASP A 50 -13.00 -6.59 -7.71
N ALA A 51 -13.40 -7.19 -6.59
CA ALA A 51 -12.54 -7.32 -5.42
C ALA A 51 -11.26 -8.14 -5.67
N SER A 52 -11.23 -8.99 -6.68
CA SER A 52 -10.06 -9.78 -7.03
C SER A 52 -9.00 -8.95 -7.74
N ASP A 53 -9.41 -8.00 -8.59
CA ASP A 53 -8.51 -7.09 -9.31
C ASP A 53 -7.68 -6.21 -8.37
N GLU A 54 -8.28 -5.81 -7.24
CA GLU A 54 -7.63 -4.93 -6.26
C GLU A 54 -6.78 -5.70 -5.23
N GLN A 55 -6.90 -7.03 -5.15
CA GLN A 55 -6.40 -7.80 -4.01
C GLN A 55 -4.87 -7.67 -3.84
N ALA A 56 -4.12 -7.69 -4.94
CA ALA A 56 -2.67 -7.51 -4.91
C ALA A 56 -2.24 -6.15 -4.35
N VAL A 57 -3.03 -5.10 -4.61
CA VAL A 57 -2.79 -3.74 -4.12
C VAL A 57 -3.13 -3.64 -2.64
N ILE A 58 -4.26 -4.20 -2.23
CA ILE A 58 -4.76 -4.12 -0.86
C ILE A 58 -3.89 -4.90 0.12
N ASP A 59 -3.32 -6.02 -0.34
CA ASP A 59 -2.43 -6.86 0.46
C ASP A 59 -0.99 -6.34 0.51
N ALA A 60 -0.63 -5.36 -0.33
CA ALA A 60 0.71 -4.80 -0.32
C ALA A 60 0.97 -4.01 0.98
N ASP A 61 2.18 -4.15 1.50
CA ASP A 61 2.67 -3.36 2.64
C ASP A 61 3.42 -2.12 2.16
N VAL A 62 3.99 -2.18 0.95
CA VAL A 62 4.80 -1.11 0.36
C VAL A 62 4.41 -0.91 -1.11
N ILE A 63 4.12 0.35 -1.45
CA ILE A 63 3.97 0.84 -2.83
C ILE A 63 5.17 1.72 -3.15
N ALA A 64 6.09 1.20 -3.95
CA ALA A 64 7.25 1.92 -4.45
C ALA A 64 6.89 2.73 -5.71
N ARG A 65 7.68 3.77 -6.02
CA ARG A 65 7.48 4.64 -7.20
C ARG A 65 6.04 5.18 -7.32
N ALA A 66 5.38 5.44 -6.20
CA ALA A 66 4.01 5.90 -6.14
C ALA A 66 3.88 7.40 -6.48
N THR A 67 3.03 7.75 -7.44
CA THR A 67 2.67 9.14 -7.73
C THR A 67 1.59 9.66 -6.76
N PRO A 68 1.40 10.99 -6.62
CA PRO A 68 0.32 11.56 -5.82
C PRO A 68 -1.07 11.00 -6.18
N GLU A 69 -1.36 10.85 -7.47
CA GLU A 69 -2.64 10.32 -7.97
C GLU A 69 -2.82 8.85 -7.56
N GLN A 70 -1.75 8.05 -7.63
CA GLN A 70 -1.76 6.65 -7.20
C GLN A 70 -1.97 6.52 -5.68
N LYS A 71 -1.43 7.43 -4.87
CA LYS A 71 -1.68 7.47 -3.42
C LYS A 71 -3.15 7.75 -3.10
N LEU A 72 -3.75 8.71 -3.79
CA LEU A 72 -5.19 8.99 -3.65
C LEU A 72 -6.04 7.81 -4.12
N ARG A 73 -5.63 7.13 -5.20
CA ARG A 73 -6.32 5.94 -5.70
C ARG A 73 -6.24 4.78 -4.70
N LEU A 74 -5.07 4.51 -4.13
CA LEU A 74 -4.88 3.52 -3.06
C LEU A 74 -5.79 3.80 -1.86
N LEU A 75 -5.86 5.06 -1.42
CA LEU A 75 -6.75 5.48 -0.34
C LEU A 75 -8.21 5.14 -0.65
N ARG A 76 -8.68 5.44 -1.86
CA ARG A 76 -10.06 5.13 -2.28
C ARG A 76 -10.33 3.62 -2.33
N MET A 77 -9.36 2.82 -2.76
CA MET A 77 -9.47 1.35 -2.76
C MET A 77 -9.67 0.81 -1.35
N HIS A 78 -8.88 1.29 -0.37
CA HIS A 78 -9.07 0.92 1.04
C HIS A 78 -10.43 1.40 1.59
N GLN A 79 -10.85 2.64 1.28
CA GLN A 79 -12.14 3.17 1.72
C GLN A 79 -13.33 2.39 1.17
N ARG A 80 -13.30 1.95 -0.10
CA ARG A 80 -14.34 1.10 -0.70
C ARG A 80 -14.53 -0.23 0.03
N ARG A 81 -13.47 -0.73 0.68
CA ARG A 81 -13.49 -1.93 1.53
C ARG A 81 -13.86 -1.63 2.98
N GLY A 82 -14.32 -0.42 3.28
CA GLY A 82 -14.78 0.00 4.62
C GLY A 82 -13.67 0.46 5.56
N ALA A 83 -12.43 0.61 5.09
CA ALA A 83 -11.35 1.11 5.95
C ALA A 83 -11.48 2.61 6.19
N VAL A 84 -11.30 3.04 7.45
CA VAL A 84 -11.02 4.45 7.78
C VAL A 84 -9.53 4.68 7.59
N VAL A 85 -9.16 5.58 6.67
CA VAL A 85 -7.78 5.80 6.25
C VAL A 85 -7.28 7.15 6.75
N ALA A 86 -6.08 7.17 7.31
CA ALA A 86 -5.30 8.38 7.56
C ALA A 86 -4.07 8.37 6.64
N MET A 87 -3.82 9.47 5.92
CA MET A 87 -2.69 9.64 5.01
C MET A 87 -1.79 10.77 5.54
N LEU A 88 -0.48 10.54 5.50
CA LEU A 88 0.57 11.44 5.99
C LEU A 88 1.49 11.87 4.85
#